data_AF-A0A1Y3B2V8-F1
#
_entry.id   AF-A0A1Y3B2V8-F1
#
_cell.length_a   1.000
_cell.length_b   1.000
_cell.length_c   1.000
_cell.angle_alpha   90.00
_cell.angle_beta   90.00
_cell.angle_gamma   90.00
#
_symmetry.space_group_name_H-M   'P 1'
#
loop_
_entity.id
_entity.type
_entity.pdbx_description
1 polymer ?
#
loop_
_entity_poly.entity_id
_entity_poly.type
_entity_poly.pdbx_seq_one_letter_code
_entity_poly.pdbx_strand_id
1 'polypeptide(L)'
;AHRCLRSICDVIGIKDIHCKVEGSERNYLNLTRAFLLGLINQKTFQQMADEKRLNVVEINESLGNYPILKAKPSDNVGGCRTNEQIGDTEILDFDIFIHDGKVKEQEDLKPAYYTKQKGWKNYMKKWNYRKSREQVRINLIARHGQLESYLTLREKERLMAKREKFLATEKLN
;
A
#
# COMPACT_ATOMS: atom_id res chain seq x y z
N ALA A 1 -17.15 19.13 -3.31
CA ALA A 1 -18.20 18.87 -4.32
C ALA A 1 -18.60 20.16 -5.02
N HIS A 2 -18.79 20.12 -6.34
CA HIS A 2 -19.36 21.24 -7.10
C HIS A 2 -20.76 21.59 -6.59
N ARG A 3 -21.12 22.89 -6.54
CA ARG A 3 -22.36 23.38 -5.88
C ARG A 3 -23.64 22.68 -6.37
N CYS A 4 -23.72 22.43 -7.68
CA CYS A 4 -24.87 21.78 -8.28
C CYS A 4 -25.00 20.32 -7.82
N LEU A 5 -23.88 19.62 -7.69
CA LEU A 5 -23.88 18.23 -7.21
C LEU A 5 -24.26 18.16 -5.73
N ARG A 6 -23.83 19.14 -4.92
CA ARG A 6 -24.25 19.24 -3.52
C ARG A 6 -25.78 19.34 -3.40
N SER A 7 -26.41 20.25 -4.15
CA SER A 7 -27.88 20.38 -4.13
C SER A 7 -28.61 19.12 -4.59
N ILE A 8 -28.04 18.37 -5.55
CA ILE A 8 -28.61 17.08 -5.97
C ILE A 8 -28.51 16.06 -4.83
N CYS A 9 -27.34 15.96 -4.17
CA CYS A 9 -27.15 15.06 -3.05
C CYS A 9 -28.08 15.37 -1.87
N ASP A 10 -28.32 16.65 -1.58
CA ASP A 10 -29.26 17.08 -0.54
C ASP A 10 -30.68 16.57 -0.81
N VAL A 11 -31.11 16.55 -2.08
CA VAL A 11 -32.42 16.02 -2.50
C VAL A 11 -32.46 14.50 -2.47
N ILE A 12 -31.38 13.83 -2.89
CA ILE A 12 -31.30 12.35 -2.90
C ILE A 12 -31.14 11.79 -1.47
N GLY A 13 -30.57 12.57 -0.55
CA GLY A 13 -30.26 12.14 0.81
C GLY A 13 -28.84 11.58 0.99
N ILE A 14 -27.91 11.87 0.08
CA ILE A 14 -26.50 11.48 0.20
C ILE A 14 -25.80 12.53 1.08
N LYS A 15 -25.42 12.13 2.30
CA LYS A 15 -24.79 13.01 3.28
C LYS A 15 -23.31 13.27 2.99
N ASP A 16 -22.58 12.19 2.72
CA ASP A 16 -21.13 12.22 2.60
C ASP A 16 -20.71 11.76 1.21
N ILE A 17 -20.12 12.67 0.43
CA ILE A 17 -19.54 12.34 -0.87
C ILE A 17 -18.40 13.29 -1.22
N HIS A 18 -17.31 12.71 -1.71
CA HIS A 18 -16.24 13.47 -2.35
C HIS A 18 -16.33 13.28 -3.86
N CYS A 19 -16.44 14.39 -4.60
CA CYS A 19 -16.42 14.37 -6.05
C CYS A 19 -15.58 15.53 -6.58
N LYS A 20 -14.76 15.22 -7.59
CA LYS A 20 -14.00 16.17 -8.38
C LYS A 20 -14.59 16.18 -9.79
N VAL A 21 -14.88 17.37 -10.29
CA VAL A 21 -15.29 17.59 -11.67
C VAL A 21 -14.04 18.01 -12.43
N GLU A 22 -13.83 17.42 -13.60
CA GLU A 22 -12.73 17.75 -14.51
C GLU A 22 -13.30 18.15 -15.87
N GLY A 23 -12.60 19.02 -16.59
CA GLY A 23 -13.06 19.55 -17.88
C GLY A 23 -14.07 20.71 -17.75
N SER A 24 -15.18 20.64 -18.50
CA SER A 24 -16.14 21.75 -18.60
C SER A 24 -17.10 21.82 -17.40
N GLU A 25 -16.64 22.46 -16.33
CA GLU A 25 -17.38 22.56 -15.05
C GLU A 25 -18.68 23.38 -15.16
N ARG A 26 -18.76 24.32 -16.11
CA ARG A 26 -19.89 25.25 -16.23
C ARG A 26 -21.09 24.66 -16.96
N ASN A 27 -20.94 23.51 -17.62
CA ASN A 27 -22.06 22.86 -18.28
C ASN A 27 -22.86 22.02 -17.26
N TYR A 28 -23.77 22.69 -16.57
CA TYR A 28 -24.61 22.07 -15.53
C TYR A 28 -25.44 20.90 -16.08
N LEU A 29 -25.97 21.01 -17.30
CA LEU A 29 -26.83 19.98 -17.89
C LEU A 29 -26.10 18.65 -18.11
N ASN A 30 -24.88 18.72 -18.66
CA ASN A 30 -24.09 17.51 -18.86
C ASN A 30 -23.55 16.99 -17.54
N LEU A 31 -23.20 17.89 -16.62
CA LEU A 31 -22.76 17.50 -15.28
C LEU A 31 -23.85 16.73 -14.51
N THR A 32 -25.09 17.22 -14.51
CA THR A 32 -26.21 16.55 -13.83
C THR A 32 -26.52 15.21 -14.47
N ARG A 33 -26.57 15.13 -15.81
CA ARG A 33 -26.78 13.88 -16.54
C ARG A 33 -25.72 12.83 -16.22
N ALA A 34 -24.44 13.21 -16.31
CA ALA A 34 -23.34 12.30 -16.02
C ALA A 34 -23.37 11.81 -14.57
N PHE A 35 -23.66 12.72 -13.62
CA PHE A 35 -23.76 12.35 -12.21
C PHE A 35 -24.90 11.37 -11.94
N LEU A 36 -26.12 11.65 -12.44
CA LEU A 36 -27.27 10.77 -12.26
C LEU A 36 -27.07 9.42 -12.96
N LEU A 37 -26.51 9.41 -14.17
CA LEU A 37 -26.16 8.17 -14.85
C LEU A 37 -25.15 7.34 -14.04
N GLY A 38 -24.16 8.00 -13.45
CA GLY A 38 -23.20 7.37 -12.55
C GLY A 38 -23.84 6.76 -11.31
N LEU A 39 -24.84 7.43 -10.71
CA LEU A 39 -25.59 6.91 -9.56
C LEU A 39 -26.45 5.69 -9.93
N ILE A 40 -27.11 5.72 -11.09
CA ILE A 40 -27.97 4.62 -11.56
C ILE A 40 -27.14 3.37 -11.89
N ASN A 41 -25.94 3.55 -12.43
CA ASN A 41 -25.05 2.46 -12.81
C ASN A 41 -24.29 1.84 -11.62
N GLN A 42 -24.55 2.28 -10.38
CA GLN A 42 -23.91 1.70 -9.20
C GLN A 42 -24.37 0.26 -8.98
N LYS A 43 -23.41 -0.66 -8.81
CA LYS A 43 -23.69 -2.04 -8.43
C LYS A 43 -23.78 -2.14 -6.90
N THR A 44 -24.79 -2.86 -6.42
CA THR A 44 -24.89 -3.21 -5.00
C THR A 44 -23.87 -4.29 -4.64
N PHE A 45 -23.45 -4.38 -3.37
CA PHE A 45 -22.53 -5.43 -2.92
C PHE A 45 -23.06 -6.84 -3.21
N GLN A 46 -24.38 -7.03 -3.12
CA GLN A 46 -25.01 -8.31 -3.43
C GLN A 46 -24.88 -8.68 -4.90
N GLN A 47 -25.18 -7.74 -5.81
CA GLN A 47 -25.03 -7.96 -7.25
C GLN A 47 -23.58 -8.28 -7.63
N MET A 48 -22.61 -7.60 -7.01
CA MET A 48 -21.19 -7.87 -7.24
C MET A 48 -20.77 -9.25 -6.72
N ALA A 49 -21.25 -9.63 -5.52
CA ALA A 49 -21.00 -10.94 -4.95
C ALA A 49 -21.58 -12.06 -5.82
N ASP A 50 -22.79 -11.86 -6.34
CA ASP A 50 -23.49 -12.80 -7.21
C ASP A 50 -22.78 -12.93 -8.58
N GLU A 51 -22.42 -11.81 -9.21
CA GLU A 51 -21.72 -11.78 -10.51
C GLU A 51 -20.37 -12.50 -10.46
N LYS A 52 -19.58 -12.25 -9.42
CA LYS A 52 -18.28 -12.89 -9.22
C LYS A 52 -18.36 -14.22 -8.48
N ARG A 53 -19.50 -14.57 -7.89
CA ARG A 53 -19.66 -15.71 -6.98
C ARG A 53 -18.59 -15.76 -5.88
N LEU A 54 -18.30 -14.61 -5.29
CA LEU A 54 -17.29 -14.46 -4.23
C LEU A 54 -17.86 -13.57 -3.11
N ASN A 55 -17.32 -13.75 -1.90
CA ASN A 55 -17.72 -12.94 -0.75
C ASN A 55 -17.14 -11.52 -0.88
N VAL A 56 -17.97 -10.51 -0.64
CA VAL A 56 -17.51 -9.12 -0.53
C VAL A 56 -17.25 -8.81 0.94
N VAL A 57 -16.01 -8.45 1.24
CA VAL A 57 -15.54 -8.20 2.61
C VAL A 57 -15.00 -6.78 2.69
N GLU A 58 -15.42 -6.04 3.72
CA GLU A 58 -14.84 -4.75 4.09
C GLU A 58 -13.71 -4.98 5.08
N ILE A 59 -12.56 -4.36 4.83
CA ILE A 59 -11.44 -4.29 5.77
C ILE A 59 -11.27 -2.82 6.14
N ASN A 60 -11.37 -2.51 7.43
CA ASN A 60 -11.31 -1.13 7.92
C ASN A 60 -10.22 -0.98 8.99
N GLU A 61 -9.28 -0.06 8.75
CA GLU A 61 -8.18 0.26 9.67
C GLU A 61 -8.68 0.71 11.04
N SER A 62 -9.80 1.46 11.09
CA SER A 62 -10.39 1.95 12.34
C SER A 62 -10.94 0.81 13.21
N LEU A 63 -11.28 -0.32 12.60
CA LEU A 63 -11.74 -1.53 13.27
C LEU A 63 -10.60 -2.56 13.45
N GLY A 64 -9.34 -2.11 13.36
CA GLY A 64 -8.16 -2.96 13.52
C GLY A 64 -7.96 -3.93 12.36
N ASN A 65 -8.42 -3.59 11.15
CA ASN A 65 -8.39 -4.45 9.96
C ASN A 65 -9.17 -5.76 10.13
N TYR A 66 -10.19 -5.77 10.98
CA TYR A 66 -11.08 -6.92 11.11
C TYR A 66 -11.94 -7.10 9.84
N PRO A 67 -12.00 -8.29 9.23
CA PRO A 67 -12.77 -8.53 8.03
C PRO A 67 -14.27 -8.60 8.32
N ILE A 68 -15.05 -7.68 7.76
CA ILE A 68 -16.51 -7.64 7.91
C ILE A 68 -17.15 -8.09 6.60
N LEU A 69 -17.93 -9.17 6.65
CA LEU A 69 -18.68 -9.65 5.50
C LEU A 69 -19.83 -8.67 5.16
N LYS A 70 -19.80 -8.11 3.95
CA LYS A 70 -20.85 -7.20 3.45
C LYS A 70 -21.90 -7.91 2.62
N ALA A 71 -21.47 -8.85 1.77
CA ALA A 71 -22.36 -9.62 0.94
C ALA A 71 -21.78 -11.02 0.70
N LYS A 72 -22.68 -12.00 0.64
CA LYS A 72 -22.39 -13.38 0.27
C LYS A 72 -23.14 -13.67 -1.03
N PRO A 73 -22.55 -14.41 -1.98
CA PRO A 73 -23.29 -14.84 -3.17
C PRO A 73 -24.51 -15.66 -2.76
N SER A 74 -25.62 -15.39 -3.43
CA SER A 74 -26.89 -16.09 -3.28
C SER A 74 -26.72 -17.55 -3.69
N ASP A 75 -27.38 -18.45 -2.95
CA ASP A 75 -27.31 -19.88 -3.24
C ASP A 75 -27.87 -20.21 -4.64
N ASN A 76 -28.80 -19.39 -5.15
CA ASN A 76 -29.38 -19.51 -6.49
C ASN A 76 -28.35 -19.39 -7.64
N VAL A 77 -27.22 -18.72 -7.42
CA VAL A 77 -26.18 -18.50 -8.44
C VAL A 77 -25.11 -19.61 -8.38
N GLY A 78 -25.28 -20.59 -7.48
CA GLY A 78 -24.36 -21.71 -7.27
C GLY A 78 -23.35 -21.48 -6.14
N GLY A 79 -23.63 -20.53 -5.24
CA GLY A 79 -22.83 -20.29 -4.04
C GLY A 79 -21.46 -19.66 -4.30
N CYS A 80 -20.59 -19.69 -3.27
CA CYS A 80 -19.25 -19.13 -3.34
C CYS A 80 -18.27 -20.09 -4.04
N ARG A 81 -17.46 -19.55 -4.95
CA ARG A 81 -16.40 -20.30 -5.62
C ARG A 81 -15.31 -20.75 -4.65
N THR A 82 -14.72 -21.90 -4.95
CA THR A 82 -13.47 -22.36 -4.33
C THR A 82 -12.27 -21.84 -5.12
N ASN A 83 -11.07 -21.85 -4.51
CA ASN A 83 -9.84 -21.36 -5.14
C ASN A 83 -9.52 -22.04 -6.48
N GLU A 84 -9.90 -23.31 -6.64
CA GLU A 84 -9.70 -24.07 -7.89
C GLU A 84 -10.54 -23.55 -9.07
N GLN A 85 -11.65 -22.87 -8.78
CA GLN A 85 -12.57 -22.31 -9.79
C GLN A 85 -12.23 -20.85 -10.14
N ILE A 86 -11.22 -20.27 -9.50
CA ILE A 86 -10.74 -18.92 -9.77
C ILE A 86 -9.64 -19.03 -10.81
N GLY A 87 -9.85 -18.39 -11.97
CA GLY A 87 -8.84 -18.39 -13.02
C GLY A 87 -7.68 -17.48 -12.67
N ASP A 88 -6.46 -17.87 -13.03
CA ASP A 88 -5.24 -17.11 -12.74
C ASP A 88 -5.22 -15.70 -13.34
N THR A 89 -5.94 -15.50 -14.46
CA THR A 89 -6.02 -14.23 -15.19
C THR A 89 -7.23 -13.39 -14.82
N GLU A 90 -8.05 -13.82 -13.86
CA GLU A 90 -9.24 -13.09 -13.45
C GLU A 90 -8.89 -11.83 -12.63
N ILE A 91 -9.62 -10.74 -12.87
CA ILE A 91 -9.55 -9.54 -12.03
C ILE A 91 -10.20 -9.83 -10.67
N LEU A 92 -9.38 -9.90 -9.63
CA LEU A 92 -9.80 -10.07 -8.23
C LEU A 92 -9.77 -8.78 -7.42
N ASP A 93 -8.99 -7.79 -7.87
CA ASP A 93 -8.95 -6.48 -7.23
C ASP A 93 -10.31 -5.80 -7.35
N PHE A 94 -10.87 -5.41 -6.21
CA PHE A 94 -12.21 -4.83 -6.09
C PHE A 94 -12.32 -3.50 -6.83
N ASP A 95 -11.29 -2.64 -6.73
CA ASP A 95 -11.30 -1.33 -7.36
C ASP A 95 -11.27 -1.46 -8.88
N ILE A 96 -10.42 -2.35 -9.40
CA ILE A 96 -10.33 -2.62 -10.84
C ILE A 96 -11.63 -3.23 -11.36
N PHE A 97 -12.27 -4.11 -10.58
CA PHE A 97 -13.54 -4.73 -10.94
C PHE A 97 -14.68 -3.70 -11.05
N ILE A 98 -14.83 -2.80 -10.07
CA ILE A 98 -15.87 -1.75 -10.10
C ILE A 98 -15.69 -0.81 -11.28
N HIS A 99 -14.44 -0.56 -11.67
CA HIS A 99 -14.11 0.31 -12.79
C HIS A 99 -14.12 -0.40 -14.15
N ASP A 100 -14.78 -1.56 -14.27
CA ASP A 100 -14.89 -2.35 -15.49
C ASP A 100 -13.51 -2.64 -16.14
N GLY A 101 -12.52 -2.98 -15.32
CA GLY A 101 -11.16 -3.25 -15.76
C GLY A 101 -10.31 -2.01 -16.04
N LYS A 102 -10.85 -0.80 -15.84
CA LYS A 102 -10.09 0.45 -15.99
C LYS A 102 -9.34 0.75 -14.71
N VAL A 103 -8.05 1.01 -14.85
CA VAL A 103 -7.22 1.48 -13.74
C VAL A 103 -7.25 3.00 -13.73
N LYS A 104 -7.48 3.59 -12.55
CA LYS A 104 -7.36 5.03 -12.37
C LYS A 104 -5.92 5.44 -12.68
N GLU A 105 -5.76 6.44 -13.54
CA GLU A 105 -4.45 7.04 -13.76
C GLU A 105 -3.93 7.61 -12.43
N GLN A 106 -2.81 7.08 -11.97
CA GLN A 106 -2.10 7.62 -10.83
C GLN A 106 -1.17 8.71 -11.35
N GLU A 107 -1.43 9.95 -10.95
CA GLU A 107 -0.45 11.00 -11.19
C GLU A 107 0.81 10.67 -10.38
N ASP A 108 1.92 10.45 -11.07
CA ASP A 108 3.21 10.37 -10.41
C ASP A 108 3.43 11.66 -9.61
N LEU A 109 3.74 11.51 -8.31
CA LEU A 109 4.07 12.63 -7.45
C LEU A 109 5.23 13.40 -8.08
N LYS A 110 4.93 14.58 -8.63
CA LYS A 110 5.95 15.44 -9.22
C LYS A 110 6.93 15.81 -8.12
N PRO A 111 8.23 15.50 -8.26
CA PRO A 111 9.17 15.78 -7.21
C PRO A 111 9.22 17.29 -6.99
N ALA A 112 9.27 17.72 -5.73
CA ALA A 112 9.28 19.14 -5.39
C ALA A 112 10.39 19.87 -6.14
N TYR A 113 10.16 21.10 -6.59
CA TYR A 113 11.08 21.83 -7.50
C TYR A 113 12.56 21.80 -7.06
N TYR A 114 12.81 21.94 -5.76
CA TYR A 114 14.17 21.97 -5.19
C TYR A 114 14.93 20.65 -5.34
N THR A 115 14.25 19.52 -5.58
CA THR A 115 14.90 18.20 -5.72
C THR A 115 15.90 18.14 -6.88
N LYS A 116 15.70 18.97 -7.91
CA LYS A 116 16.60 19.07 -9.07
C LYS A 116 17.85 19.92 -8.79
N GLN A 117 17.83 20.74 -7.74
CA GLN A 117 18.92 21.67 -7.42
C GLN A 117 20.16 20.95 -6.86
N LYS A 118 21.34 21.54 -7.10
CA LYS A 118 22.64 20.99 -6.63
C LYS A 118 22.69 20.84 -5.10
N GLY A 119 22.10 21.77 -4.36
CA GLY A 119 22.03 21.73 -2.90
C GLY A 119 21.31 20.49 -2.38
N TRP A 120 20.15 20.18 -2.96
CA TRP A 120 19.40 18.97 -2.61
C TRP A 120 20.17 17.69 -2.94
N LYS A 121 20.81 17.61 -4.12
CA LYS A 121 21.66 16.46 -4.48
C LYS A 121 22.79 16.25 -3.48
N ASN A 122 23.43 17.32 -3.01
CA ASN A 122 24.49 17.25 -2.00
C ASN A 122 23.95 16.84 -0.62
N TYR A 123 22.78 17.36 -0.22
CA TYR A 123 22.09 16.93 0.98
C TYR A 123 21.75 15.43 0.91
N MET A 124 21.15 14.96 -0.18
CA MET A 124 20.82 13.55 -0.39
C MET A 124 22.05 12.65 -0.37
N LYS A 125 23.18 13.05 -0.95
CA LYS A 125 24.45 12.29 -0.84
C LYS A 125 24.90 12.14 0.63
N LYS A 126 24.85 13.23 1.41
CA LYS A 126 25.21 13.21 2.85
C LYS A 126 24.21 12.39 3.67
N TRP A 127 22.93 12.47 3.34
CA TRP A 127 21.86 11.79 4.06
C TRP A 127 21.80 10.28 3.75
N ASN A 128 21.96 9.89 2.48
CA ASN A 128 22.02 8.50 2.05
C ASN A 128 23.17 7.73 2.72
N TYR A 129 24.31 8.40 2.95
CA TYR A 129 25.41 7.81 3.71
C TYR A 129 25.01 7.48 5.16
N ARG A 130 24.17 8.31 5.79
CA ARG A 130 23.64 8.05 7.14
C ARG A 130 22.64 6.88 7.14
N LYS A 131 21.71 6.84 6.18
CA LYS A 131 20.77 5.72 6.03
C LYS A 131 21.45 4.39 5.75
N SER A 132 22.44 4.40 4.86
CA SER A 132 23.22 3.19 4.55
C SER A 132 23.91 2.65 5.78
N ARG A 133 24.45 3.52 6.65
CA ARG A 133 25.04 3.09 7.94
C ARG A 133 24.02 2.40 8.83
N GLU A 134 22.80 2.91 8.92
CA GLU A 134 21.73 2.30 9.72
C GLU A 134 21.35 0.91 9.18
N GLN A 135 21.18 0.79 7.86
CA GLN A 135 20.92 -0.52 7.24
C GLN A 135 22.09 -1.49 7.41
N VAL A 136 23.33 -1.01 7.29
CA VAL A 136 24.55 -1.79 7.57
C VAL A 136 24.59 -2.22 9.03
N ARG A 137 24.23 -1.34 9.98
CA ARG A 137 24.13 -1.68 11.40
C ARG A 137 23.09 -2.78 11.64
N ILE A 138 21.89 -2.63 11.08
CA ILE A 138 20.83 -3.64 11.17
C ILE A 138 21.32 -4.98 10.61
N ASN A 139 21.97 -4.97 9.45
CA ASN A 139 22.52 -6.18 8.84
C ASN A 139 23.64 -6.82 9.68
N LEU A 140 24.53 -6.02 10.29
CA LEU A 140 25.59 -6.53 11.18
C LEU A 140 25.01 -7.14 12.46
N ILE A 141 24.04 -6.47 13.09
CA ILE A 141 23.34 -6.98 14.27
C ILE A 141 22.59 -8.27 13.93
N ALA A 142 21.89 -8.31 12.80
CA ALA A 142 21.19 -9.52 12.36
C ALA A 142 22.14 -10.70 12.11
N ARG A 143 23.35 -10.44 11.58
CA ARG A 143 24.32 -11.48 11.22
C ARG A 143 25.14 -11.99 12.41
N HIS A 144 25.53 -11.10 13.33
CA HIS A 144 26.47 -11.40 14.41
C HIS A 144 25.83 -11.29 15.81
N GLY A 145 24.57 -10.92 15.91
CA GLY A 145 23.85 -10.69 17.18
C GLY A 145 24.26 -9.41 17.92
N GLN A 146 25.32 -8.74 17.46
CA GLN A 146 25.90 -7.52 18.04
C GLN A 146 26.40 -6.61 16.91
N LEU A 147 26.65 -5.34 17.21
CA LEU A 147 27.18 -4.39 16.23
C LEU A 147 28.67 -4.61 15.99
N GLU A 148 29.00 -5.74 15.38
CA GLU A 148 30.37 -6.16 15.07
C GLU A 148 30.52 -6.43 13.59
N SER A 149 31.61 -5.94 13.02
CA SER A 149 32.04 -6.28 11.66
C SER A 149 32.91 -7.54 11.66
N TYR A 150 33.08 -8.15 10.50
CA TYR A 150 34.03 -9.25 10.31
C TYR A 150 35.47 -8.89 10.75
N LEU A 151 35.90 -7.65 10.54
CA LEU A 151 37.23 -7.17 10.93
C LEU A 151 37.41 -7.15 12.45
N THR A 152 36.39 -6.67 13.17
CA THR A 152 36.39 -6.62 14.64
C THR A 152 36.39 -8.03 15.26
N LEU A 153 35.68 -8.99 14.67
CA LEU A 153 35.71 -10.39 15.11
C LEU A 153 37.10 -10.99 14.94
N ARG A 154 37.70 -10.83 13.75
CA ARG A 154 39.05 -11.32 13.45
C ARG A 154 40.12 -10.72 14.36
N GLU A 155 40.01 -9.43 14.71
CA GLU A 155 40.93 -8.79 15.66
C GLU A 155 40.78 -9.35 17.08
N LYS A 156 39.55 -9.57 17.54
CA LYS A 156 39.29 -10.21 18.84
C LYS A 156 39.88 -11.61 18.91
N GLU A 157 39.67 -12.42 17.88
CA GLU A 157 40.26 -13.76 17.77
C GLU A 157 41.79 -13.69 17.83
N ARG A 158 42.40 -12.76 17.08
CA ARG A 158 43.86 -12.56 17.10
C ARG A 158 44.38 -12.14 18.48
N LEU A 159 43.67 -11.25 19.18
CA LEU A 159 44.02 -10.83 20.54
C LEU A 159 43.85 -11.96 21.55
N MET A 160 42.78 -12.75 21.44
CA MET A 160 42.57 -13.94 22.26
C MET A 160 43.70 -14.96 22.07
N ALA A 161 44.08 -15.26 20.82
CA ALA A 161 45.18 -16.18 20.53
C ALA A 161 46.53 -15.69 21.08
N LYS A 162 46.81 -14.37 21.04
CA LYS A 162 48.00 -13.79 21.68
C LYS A 162 47.95 -13.93 23.20
N ARG A 163 46.79 -13.68 23.81
CA ARG A 163 46.59 -13.79 25.26
C ARG A 163 46.76 -15.23 25.75
N GLU A 164 46.19 -16.19 25.03
CA GLU A 164 46.36 -17.62 25.32
C GLU A 164 47.83 -18.06 25.23
N LYS A 165 48.55 -17.61 24.19
CA LYS A 165 50.00 -17.85 24.08
C LYS A 165 50.78 -17.29 25.26
N PHE A 166 50.47 -16.06 25.68
CA PHE A 166 51.12 -15.43 26.83
C PHE A 166 50.86 -16.20 28.14
N LEU A 167 49.61 -16.57 28.41
CA LEU A 167 49.23 -17.36 29.58
C LEU A 167 49.86 -18.77 29.57
N ALA A 168 50.02 -19.38 28.39
CA ALA A 168 50.68 -20.67 28.26
C ALA A 168 52.18 -20.58 28.61
N THR A 169 52.87 -19.51 28.21
CA THR A 169 54.27 -19.26 28.60
C THR A 169 54.44 -18.98 30.09
N GLU A 170 53.48 -18.31 30.74
CA GLU A 170 53.52 -18.10 32.20
C GLU A 170 53.35 -19.40 32.99
N LYS A 171 52.56 -20.35 32.51
CA LYS A 171 52.33 -21.64 33.18
C LYS A 171 53.48 -22.66 33.04
N LEU A 172 54.43 -22.39 32.14
CA LEU A 172 55.59 -23.25 31.85
C LEU A 172 56.85 -22.82 32.62
N ASN A 173 56.82 -21.65 33.28
CA ASN A 173 57.83 -21.16 34.20
C ASN A 173 57.40 -21.36 35.65
#